data_AF-A0A2R5EJX8-F1
#
_entry.id   AF-A0A2R5EJX8-F1
#
_cell.length_a   1.000
_cell.length_b   1.000
_cell.length_c   1.000
_cell.angle_alpha   90.00
_cell.angle_beta   90.00
_cell.angle_gamma   90.00
#
_symmetry.space_group_name_H-M   'P 1'
#
loop_
_entity.id
_entity.type
_entity.pdbx_description
1 polymer ?
#
loop_
_entity_poly.entity_id
_entity_poly.type
_entity_poly.pdbx_seq_one_letter_code
_entity_poly.pdbx_strand_id
1 'polypeptide(L)'
;MVMTNLGSIAGMTAHFKQGAGLYRGVFVVLGYDRSQDSFIAGLLQGNGEWTAVGSFREGMKPEERETLAKTILDNRGEDGGLLSLVRTKPGICVELGFGGLADNDNGGKGLESAVVHLVHPAFCSFRFGEKADTCSWSKLIVDNADLLPKAGLTHPDKPLWASAGITKEDYAAYLIRIAPRLLPFLQNRVLTSIRYPHGVPGELFYQKNCPTYAPPFVRTSESAGINYIVCDDLSTLVWLGNQAVIELHVPFQRIGEANPLEIVLDLDPPSRKEFALAVRAAIEIRQVLDRFGITGYPKVSGGKGIQIHIPLGPENTLTYDDTRVFTSFVAEYLVQKFPALFTIERLKKKRGGRLYVDYIQHAPGKTIIAPYSARGTEAATVAAPLEWDEVNDGLAPEQFTIPSVLERLHARPCPMRNYGVQSNSVLGIVIAQLKAGTTRL
;
A
#
# COMPACT_ATOMS: atom_id res chain seq x y z
N MET A 1 -11.58 23.78 -6.95
CA MET A 1 -11.93 24.80 -5.95
C MET A 1 -13.05 24.18 -5.12
N VAL A 2 -12.87 23.68 -3.90
CA VAL A 2 -11.90 23.96 -2.84
C VAL A 2 -11.22 22.64 -2.43
N MET A 3 -9.91 22.55 -2.63
CA MET A 3 -9.06 21.56 -1.94
C MET A 3 -8.66 22.20 -0.62
N THR A 4 -9.11 21.63 0.50
CA THR A 4 -8.63 22.02 1.83
C THR A 4 -8.01 20.81 2.49
N ASN A 5 -6.68 20.77 2.36
CA ASN A 5 -5.71 20.01 3.14
C ASN A 5 -5.95 20.21 4.64
N LEU A 6 -6.22 19.15 5.39
CA LEU A 6 -6.02 19.10 6.84
C LEU A 6 -5.64 17.66 7.22
N GLY A 7 -4.37 17.47 7.63
CA GLY A 7 -3.77 16.18 8.00
C GLY A 7 -2.67 15.72 7.04
N SER A 8 -1.62 16.54 6.84
CA SER A 8 -0.37 16.06 6.27
C SER A 8 0.29 15.11 7.26
N ILE A 9 0.03 13.81 7.13
CA ILE A 9 1.08 12.82 7.37
C ILE A 9 1.97 12.96 6.14
N ALA A 10 3.26 13.27 6.29
CA ALA A 10 4.15 13.42 5.14
C ALA A 10 3.94 12.24 4.16
N GLY A 11 3.26 12.50 3.03
CA GLY A 11 3.03 11.50 1.97
C GLY A 11 1.89 10.48 2.08
N MET A 12 1.19 10.27 3.21
CA MET A 12 0.08 9.30 3.33
C MET A 12 -1.18 9.86 4.00
N THR A 13 -2.07 10.48 3.23
CA THR A 13 -3.38 10.93 3.71
C THR A 13 -4.24 9.74 4.13
N ALA A 14 -4.42 9.52 5.43
CA ALA A 14 -5.56 8.74 5.92
C ALA A 14 -6.81 9.61 5.80
N HIS A 15 -7.82 9.15 5.06
CA HIS A 15 -9.11 9.84 4.95
C HIS A 15 -9.87 9.73 6.27
N PHE A 16 -9.64 10.72 7.10
CA PHE A 16 -10.31 10.91 8.35
C PHE A 16 -11.62 11.72 8.14
N LYS A 17 -12.67 11.44 8.93
CA LYS A 17 -14.00 12.09 8.81
C LYS A 17 -13.91 13.61 8.82
N GLN A 18 -14.40 14.26 7.76
CA GLN A 18 -14.54 15.71 7.69
C GLN A 18 -15.93 16.13 8.21
N GLY A 19 -15.98 16.69 9.42
CA GLY A 19 -17.20 17.29 9.96
C GLY A 19 -17.23 17.34 11.48
N ALA A 20 -16.87 18.50 12.05
CA ALA A 20 -17.15 18.97 13.43
C ALA A 20 -16.87 18.04 14.65
N GLY A 21 -16.36 16.82 14.48
CA GLY A 21 -16.13 15.87 15.57
C GLY A 21 -14.65 15.65 15.85
N LEU A 22 -14.27 15.63 17.13
CA LEU A 22 -13.00 15.07 17.57
C LEU A 22 -12.89 13.62 17.06
N TYR A 23 -11.74 13.24 16.49
CA TYR A 23 -11.37 11.83 16.35
C TYR A 23 -11.41 11.16 17.71
N ARG A 24 -11.64 9.85 17.74
CA ARG A 24 -11.65 9.10 18.99
C ARG A 24 -10.79 7.86 18.88
N GLY A 25 -10.06 7.58 19.94
CA GLY A 25 -9.23 6.38 20.02
C GLY A 25 -9.18 5.87 21.44
N VAL A 26 -8.85 4.60 21.59
CA VAL A 26 -8.47 4.02 22.88
C VAL A 26 -6.95 3.94 22.93
N PHE A 27 -6.40 4.44 24.03
CA PHE A 27 -4.97 4.58 24.26
C PHE A 27 -4.63 3.94 25.60
N VAL A 28 -3.40 3.45 25.74
CA VAL A 28 -2.89 3.03 27.05
C VAL A 28 -2.19 4.20 27.74
N VAL A 29 -2.32 4.28 29.06
CA VAL A 29 -1.55 5.23 29.86
C VAL A 29 -0.18 4.65 30.14
N LEU A 30 0.87 5.30 29.63
CA LEU A 30 2.28 4.88 29.79
C LEU A 30 2.96 5.52 30.99
N GLY A 31 2.42 6.62 31.51
CA GLY A 31 3.01 7.33 32.64
C GLY A 31 2.31 8.63 32.99
N TYR A 32 2.89 9.31 33.98
CA TYR A 32 2.44 10.60 34.51
C TYR A 32 3.61 11.58 34.59
N ASP A 33 3.46 12.75 33.96
CA ASP A 33 4.37 13.88 34.07
C ASP A 33 3.90 14.83 35.18
N ARG A 34 4.63 14.83 36.29
CA ARG A 34 4.35 15.65 37.48
C ARG A 34 4.60 17.13 37.25
N SER A 35 5.43 17.50 36.28
CA SER A 35 5.77 18.90 36.01
C SER A 35 4.64 19.62 35.27
N GLN A 36 3.97 18.89 34.36
CA GLN A 36 2.84 19.40 33.58
C GLN A 36 1.48 18.97 34.15
N ASP A 37 1.48 18.08 35.15
CA ASP A 37 0.28 17.45 35.70
C ASP A 37 -0.56 16.78 34.60
N SER A 38 0.11 15.99 33.75
CA SER A 38 -0.47 15.36 32.55
C SER A 38 -0.09 13.89 32.45
N PHE A 39 -0.90 13.11 31.71
CA PHE A 39 -0.72 11.68 31.51
C PHE A 39 -0.25 11.38 30.10
N ILE A 40 0.66 10.42 29.96
CA ILE A 40 1.23 10.02 28.68
C ILE A 40 0.34 8.96 28.04
N ALA A 41 -0.24 9.28 26.87
CA ALA A 41 -0.98 8.33 26.04
C ALA A 41 -0.01 7.57 25.13
N GLY A 42 -0.26 6.27 24.98
CA GLY A 42 0.54 5.39 24.12
C GLY A 42 -0.29 4.47 23.26
N LEU A 43 0.34 3.99 22.20
CA LEU A 43 -0.18 2.95 21.30
C LEU A 43 0.87 1.88 21.05
N LEU A 44 0.38 0.66 20.85
CA LEU A 44 1.18 -0.48 20.43
C LEU A 44 1.50 -0.35 18.94
N GLN A 45 2.78 -0.46 18.61
CA GLN A 45 3.27 -0.53 17.25
C GLN A 45 3.29 -1.97 16.75
N GLY A 46 3.32 -2.16 15.44
CA GLY A 46 3.35 -3.51 14.83
C GLY A 46 4.60 -4.33 15.18
N ASN A 47 5.67 -3.69 15.68
CA ASN A 47 6.87 -4.37 16.18
C ASN A 47 6.74 -4.83 17.66
N GLY A 48 5.58 -4.60 18.30
CA GLY A 48 5.32 -4.95 19.69
C GLY A 48 5.79 -3.91 20.72
N GLU A 49 6.34 -2.78 20.29
CA GLU A 49 6.79 -1.71 21.18
C GLU A 49 5.67 -0.70 21.48
N TRP A 50 5.70 -0.15 22.69
CA TRP A 50 4.81 0.94 23.09
C TRP A 50 5.44 2.28 22.73
N THR A 51 4.72 3.10 21.97
CA THR A 51 5.17 4.46 21.63
C THR A 51 4.24 5.47 22.29
N ALA A 52 4.82 6.47 22.95
CA ALA A 52 4.07 7.63 23.41
C ALA A 52 3.59 8.43 22.20
N VAL A 53 2.33 8.84 22.18
CA VAL A 53 1.70 9.55 21.05
C VAL A 53 1.12 10.90 21.48
N GLY A 54 1.30 11.29 22.74
CA GLY A 54 0.89 12.59 23.25
C GLY A 54 0.67 12.57 24.75
N SER A 55 0.35 13.73 25.30
CA SER A 55 -0.02 13.90 26.71
C SER A 55 -1.42 14.47 26.83
N PHE A 56 -2.20 14.02 27.81
CA PHE A 56 -3.55 14.53 28.05
C PHE A 56 -3.75 14.90 29.52
N ARG A 57 -4.66 15.84 29.75
CA ARG A 57 -5.13 16.31 31.06
C ARG A 57 -6.53 16.88 30.93
N GLU A 58 -6.74 17.63 29.85
CA GLU A 58 -8.02 18.22 29.49
C GLU A 58 -9.13 17.17 29.46
N GLY A 59 -10.32 17.56 29.93
CA GLY A 59 -11.50 16.68 30.01
C GLY A 59 -11.60 15.82 31.27
N MET A 60 -10.54 15.70 32.08
CA MET A 60 -10.59 14.95 33.35
C MET A 60 -11.15 15.80 34.49
N LYS A 61 -11.96 15.19 35.35
CA LYS A 61 -12.34 15.79 36.65
C LYS A 61 -11.15 15.76 37.62
N PRO A 62 -11.06 16.68 38.59
CA PRO A 62 -9.98 16.70 39.57
C PRO A 62 -9.78 15.36 40.31
N GLU A 63 -10.87 14.71 40.72
CA GLU A 63 -10.86 13.41 41.43
C GLU A 63 -10.34 12.26 40.55
N GLU A 64 -10.71 12.25 39.26
CA GLU A 64 -10.24 11.25 38.30
C GLU A 64 -8.73 11.37 38.08
N ARG A 65 -8.25 12.61 37.96
CA ARG A 65 -6.82 12.91 37.82
C ARG A 65 -6.04 12.49 39.06
N GLU A 66 -6.51 12.86 40.25
CA GLU A 66 -5.85 12.49 41.51
C GLU A 66 -5.78 10.96 41.67
N THR A 67 -6.88 10.27 41.38
CA THR A 67 -6.96 8.80 41.43
C THR A 67 -5.99 8.14 40.46
N LEU A 68 -5.96 8.59 39.19
CA LEU A 68 -5.06 8.04 38.19
C LEU A 68 -3.59 8.31 38.52
N ALA A 69 -3.25 9.53 38.94
CA ALA A 69 -1.91 9.90 39.36
C ALA A 69 -1.45 9.04 40.55
N LYS A 70 -2.31 8.89 41.58
CA LYS A 70 -2.03 8.02 42.72
C LYS A 70 -1.81 6.57 42.29
N THR A 71 -2.68 6.03 41.44
CA THR A 71 -2.56 4.66 40.93
C THR A 71 -1.23 4.44 40.20
N ILE A 72 -0.79 5.40 39.38
CA ILE A 72 0.50 5.33 38.68
C ILE A 72 1.68 5.41 39.66
N LEU A 73 1.60 6.28 40.67
CA LEU A 73 2.65 6.42 41.69
C LEU A 73 2.79 5.17 42.55
N ASP A 74 1.66 4.55 42.91
CA ASP A 74 1.61 3.31 43.69
C ASP A 74 2.13 2.09 42.90
N ASN A 75 2.00 2.12 41.56
CA ASN A 75 2.43 1.05 40.65
C ASN A 75 3.64 1.44 39.78
N ARG A 76 4.49 2.37 40.27
CA ARG A 76 5.66 2.85 39.53
C ARG A 76 6.54 1.69 39.04
N GLY A 77 6.95 1.75 37.77
CA GLY A 77 7.94 0.82 37.23
C GLY A 77 9.32 1.00 37.88
N GLU A 78 10.21 0.03 37.73
CA GLU A 78 11.60 0.07 38.25
C GLU A 78 12.50 1.07 37.50
N ASP A 79 12.01 1.69 36.41
CA ASP A 79 12.81 2.57 35.55
C ASP A 79 13.10 3.94 36.19
N GLY A 80 14.41 4.23 36.31
CA GLY A 80 14.98 5.52 36.72
C GLY A 80 14.83 6.62 35.67
N GLY A 81 13.58 6.99 35.34
CA GLY A 81 13.27 8.17 34.53
C GLY A 81 13.61 9.50 35.24
N LEU A 82 13.49 10.63 34.52
CA LEU A 82 13.56 11.96 35.14
C LEU A 82 12.64 12.00 36.37
N LEU A 83 13.08 12.66 37.46
CA LEU A 83 12.31 12.80 38.71
C LEU A 83 10.85 13.27 38.53
N SER A 84 10.57 13.99 37.44
CA SER A 84 9.25 14.49 37.07
C SER A 84 8.38 13.49 36.32
N LEU A 85 8.93 12.49 35.63
CA LEU A 85 8.18 11.54 34.80
C LEU A 85 8.15 10.15 35.45
N VAL A 86 6.95 9.70 35.83
CA VAL A 86 6.73 8.39 36.43
C VAL A 86 6.14 7.45 35.38
N ARG A 87 6.89 6.40 35.02
CA ARG A 87 6.42 5.37 34.10
C ARG A 87 5.62 4.28 34.84
N THR A 88 4.63 3.73 34.15
CA THR A 88 3.84 2.59 34.65
C THR A 88 3.84 1.47 33.61
N LYS A 89 3.55 0.25 34.05
CA LYS A 89 3.30 -0.86 33.12
C LYS A 89 2.01 -0.58 32.34
N PRO A 90 2.01 -0.77 31.00
CA PRO A 90 0.80 -0.62 30.19
C PRO A 90 -0.33 -1.51 30.72
N GLY A 91 -1.48 -0.92 31.03
CA GLY A 91 -2.61 -1.65 31.61
C GLY A 91 -3.86 -0.82 31.88
N ILE A 92 -3.74 0.51 31.94
CA ILE A 92 -4.89 1.42 32.06
C ILE A 92 -5.23 1.95 30.67
N CYS A 93 -6.41 1.62 30.16
CA CYS A 93 -6.89 2.09 28.87
C CYS A 93 -7.87 3.26 29.03
N VAL A 94 -7.72 4.27 28.17
CA VAL A 94 -8.52 5.50 28.16
C VAL A 94 -9.02 5.80 26.76
N GLU A 95 -10.25 6.27 26.63
CA GLU A 95 -10.76 6.86 25.40
C GLU A 95 -10.39 8.34 25.39
N LEU A 96 -9.71 8.78 24.33
CA LEU A 96 -9.40 10.18 24.10
C LEU A 96 -10.09 10.67 22.83
N GLY A 97 -10.65 11.88 22.92
CA GLY A 97 -10.98 12.69 21.75
C GLY A 97 -9.76 13.49 21.33
N PHE A 98 -9.52 13.69 20.03
CA PHE A 98 -8.41 14.52 19.55
C PHE A 98 -8.75 15.23 18.23
N GLY A 99 -8.10 16.37 17.95
CA GLY A 99 -8.34 17.19 16.77
C GLY A 99 -7.65 16.68 15.50
N GLY A 100 -6.61 15.84 15.63
CA GLY A 100 -5.84 15.29 14.52
C GLY A 100 -4.52 14.66 14.94
N LEU A 101 -3.74 14.26 13.95
CA LEU A 101 -2.37 13.78 14.10
C LEU A 101 -1.42 14.77 13.43
N ALA A 102 -0.29 15.06 14.07
CA ALA A 102 0.75 15.95 13.53
C ALA A 102 2.13 15.28 13.62
N ASP A 103 2.94 15.47 12.58
CA ASP A 103 4.35 15.04 12.56
C ASP A 103 5.19 15.97 13.46
N ASN A 104 6.24 15.43 14.08
CA ASN A 104 7.21 16.22 14.82
C ASN A 104 8.33 16.70 13.88
N ASP A 105 8.15 17.87 13.26
CA ASP A 105 9.15 18.48 12.35
C ASP A 105 10.40 19.01 13.09
N ASN A 106 10.36 19.09 14.42
CA ASN A 106 11.47 19.60 15.23
C ASN A 106 12.07 18.46 16.05
N GLY A 107 13.37 18.19 15.87
CA GLY A 107 14.16 17.21 16.64
C GLY A 107 14.21 17.50 18.14
N GLY A 108 13.08 17.34 18.83
CA GLY A 108 12.91 17.54 20.26
C GLY A 108 13.72 16.51 21.03
N LYS A 109 14.64 16.98 21.87
CA LYS A 109 15.33 16.13 22.85
C LYS A 109 14.37 15.86 24.01
N GLY A 110 13.70 14.71 23.99
CA GLY A 110 12.81 14.26 25.06
C GLY A 110 11.90 13.10 24.64
N LEU A 111 10.95 12.70 25.50
CA LEU A 111 9.89 11.70 25.22
C LEU A 111 8.97 12.12 24.04
N GLU A 112 9.20 13.30 23.46
CA GLU A 112 8.69 13.79 22.17
C GLU A 112 9.36 13.12 20.95
N SER A 113 9.97 11.95 21.12
CA SER A 113 10.52 11.14 20.01
C SER A 113 9.43 10.45 19.17
N ALA A 114 8.16 10.73 19.45
CA ALA A 114 7.05 10.26 18.65
C ALA A 114 7.13 10.90 17.26
N VAL A 115 7.26 10.07 16.22
CA VAL A 115 7.22 10.54 14.83
C VAL A 115 5.90 11.30 14.55
N VAL A 116 4.82 10.94 15.26
CA VAL A 116 3.47 11.52 15.17
C VAL A 116 2.88 11.73 16.57
N HIS A 117 2.23 12.88 16.82
CA HIS A 117 1.54 13.19 18.07
C HIS A 117 0.06 13.59 17.89
N LEU A 118 -0.73 13.37 18.94
CA LEU A 118 -2.13 13.77 19.04
C LEU A 118 -2.25 15.29 19.20
N VAL A 119 -3.08 15.92 18.37
CA VAL A 119 -3.39 17.35 18.44
C VAL A 119 -4.58 17.55 19.37
N HIS A 120 -4.40 18.33 20.44
CA HIS A 120 -5.42 18.64 21.46
C HIS A 120 -6.17 17.41 22.01
N PRO A 121 -5.46 16.41 22.57
CA PRO A 121 -6.11 15.25 23.16
C PRO A 121 -6.87 15.63 24.43
N ALA A 122 -8.12 15.21 24.52
CA ALA A 122 -9.00 15.40 25.66
C ALA A 122 -9.56 14.06 26.13
N PHE A 123 -9.51 13.82 27.43
CA PHE A 123 -10.07 12.65 28.07
C PHE A 123 -11.58 12.57 27.87
N CYS A 124 -12.06 11.40 27.47
CA CYS A 124 -13.49 11.11 27.35
C CYS A 124 -13.95 10.13 28.44
N SER A 125 -13.27 8.99 28.57
CA SER A 125 -13.67 7.95 29.52
C SER A 125 -12.55 6.95 29.83
N PHE A 126 -12.64 6.25 30.97
CA PHE A 126 -11.84 5.06 31.23
C PHE A 126 -12.43 3.84 30.52
N ARG A 127 -11.56 2.94 30.02
CA ARG A 127 -11.94 1.73 29.30
C ARG A 127 -11.50 0.48 30.08
N PHE A 128 -12.09 0.27 31.25
CA PHE A 128 -11.69 -0.79 32.21
C PHE A 128 -11.78 -2.23 31.67
N GLY A 129 -12.55 -2.49 30.61
CA GLY A 129 -12.65 -3.80 29.97
C GLY A 129 -11.79 -3.96 28.71
N GLU A 130 -11.09 -2.92 28.27
CA GLU A 130 -10.17 -3.01 27.15
C GLU A 130 -8.84 -3.60 27.60
N LYS A 131 -8.26 -4.43 26.74
CA LYS A 131 -6.89 -4.91 26.95
C LYS A 131 -5.91 -3.85 26.47
N ALA A 132 -4.71 -3.83 27.04
CA ALA A 132 -3.69 -2.90 26.56
C ALA A 132 -3.36 -3.20 25.10
N ASP A 133 -3.08 -4.47 24.77
CA ASP A 133 -2.60 -4.93 23.46
C ASP A 133 -3.52 -4.62 22.25
N THR A 134 -4.79 -4.31 22.48
CA THR A 134 -5.73 -3.84 21.44
C THR A 134 -5.57 -2.35 21.13
N CYS A 135 -4.91 -1.57 21.98
CA CYS A 135 -4.64 -0.14 21.79
C CYS A 135 -3.51 0.04 20.76
N SER A 136 -3.76 -0.35 19.52
CA SER A 136 -2.78 -0.39 18.44
C SER A 136 -2.91 0.81 17.49
N TRP A 137 -1.83 1.11 16.77
CA TRP A 137 -1.86 2.11 15.69
C TRP A 137 -2.83 1.71 14.57
N SER A 138 -2.87 0.42 14.23
CA SER A 138 -3.75 -0.15 13.21
C SER A 138 -5.23 0.04 13.56
N LYS A 139 -5.61 -0.24 14.81
CA LYS A 139 -6.95 -0.02 15.32
C LYS A 139 -7.37 1.44 15.23
N LEU A 140 -6.50 2.36 15.64
CA LEU A 140 -6.78 3.80 15.57
C LEU A 140 -7.12 4.24 14.14
N ILE A 141 -6.35 3.76 13.16
CA ILE A 141 -6.55 4.05 11.73
C ILE A 141 -7.89 3.49 11.26
N VAL A 142 -8.16 2.21 11.55
CA VAL A 142 -9.39 1.53 11.12
C VAL A 142 -10.64 2.19 11.73
N ASP A 143 -10.63 2.48 13.03
CA ASP A 143 -11.79 3.02 13.74
C ASP A 143 -12.16 4.45 13.30
N ASN A 144 -11.19 5.20 12.78
CA ASN A 144 -11.36 6.59 12.34
C ASN A 144 -11.40 6.77 10.82
N ALA A 145 -11.30 5.68 10.04
CA ALA A 145 -11.45 5.72 8.59
C ALA A 145 -12.88 6.13 8.19
N ASP A 146 -13.00 6.99 7.19
CA ASP A 146 -14.28 7.44 6.65
C ASP A 146 -14.89 6.38 5.70
N LEU A 147 -15.34 5.27 6.29
CA LEU A 147 -16.01 4.18 5.57
C LEU A 147 -17.52 4.45 5.50
N LEU A 148 -18.07 4.31 4.29
CA LEU A 148 -19.49 4.47 4.00
C LEU A 148 -20.04 3.21 3.32
N PRO A 149 -20.92 2.44 4.00
CA PRO A 149 -21.29 2.52 5.41
C PRO A 149 -20.12 2.14 6.33
N LYS A 150 -20.15 2.61 7.59
CA LYS A 150 -19.17 2.17 8.59
C LYS A 150 -19.44 0.70 8.92
N ALA A 151 -18.57 -0.19 8.47
CA ALA A 151 -18.63 -1.62 8.74
C ALA A 151 -17.42 -2.04 9.56
N GLY A 152 -17.64 -2.82 10.62
CA GLY A 152 -16.56 -3.36 11.45
C GLY A 152 -15.75 -4.44 10.74
N LEU A 153 -14.48 -4.58 11.10
CA LEU A 153 -13.67 -5.74 10.72
C LEU A 153 -14.14 -6.97 11.50
N THR A 154 -14.17 -8.12 10.83
CA THR A 154 -14.43 -9.40 11.50
C THR A 154 -13.11 -10.07 11.81
N HIS A 155 -12.93 -10.60 13.03
CA HIS A 155 -11.68 -11.24 13.45
C HIS A 155 -10.44 -10.38 13.15
N PRO A 156 -10.33 -9.16 13.73
CA PRO A 156 -9.20 -8.25 13.48
C PRO A 156 -7.84 -8.90 13.77
N ASP A 157 -7.74 -9.68 14.85
CA ASP A 157 -6.52 -10.35 15.32
C ASP A 157 -6.10 -11.55 14.44
N LYS A 158 -6.89 -11.87 13.40
CA LYS A 158 -6.59 -13.02 12.55
C LYS A 158 -5.24 -12.81 11.85
N PRO A 159 -4.28 -13.74 12.00
CA PRO A 159 -3.01 -13.62 11.28
C PRO A 159 -3.25 -13.81 9.78
N LEU A 160 -2.95 -12.79 8.98
CA LEU A 160 -2.94 -12.90 7.52
C LEU A 160 -1.54 -13.23 7.00
N TRP A 161 -0.49 -12.75 7.67
CA TRP A 161 0.88 -13.20 7.47
C TRP A 161 1.52 -13.50 8.82
N ALA A 162 1.44 -14.76 9.25
CA ALA A 162 1.96 -15.17 10.55
C ALA A 162 3.47 -14.90 10.69
N SER A 163 4.27 -15.22 9.66
CA SER A 163 5.72 -15.00 9.65
C SER A 163 6.13 -13.52 9.73
N ALA A 164 5.27 -12.62 9.22
CA ALA A 164 5.51 -11.18 9.25
C ALA A 164 4.83 -10.48 10.44
N GLY A 165 4.09 -11.22 11.28
CA GLY A 165 3.32 -10.66 12.39
C GLY A 165 2.15 -9.75 11.96
N ILE A 166 1.66 -9.87 10.72
CA ILE A 166 0.61 -8.98 10.19
C ILE A 166 -0.76 -9.62 10.35
N THR A 167 -1.63 -8.95 11.11
CA THR A 167 -3.02 -9.33 11.32
C THR A 167 -3.94 -8.77 10.22
N LYS A 168 -5.23 -9.11 10.28
CA LYS A 168 -6.24 -8.52 9.40
C LYS A 168 -6.42 -7.03 9.66
N GLU A 169 -6.37 -6.61 10.92
CA GLU A 169 -6.44 -5.18 11.28
C GLU A 169 -5.27 -4.40 10.69
N ASP A 170 -4.04 -4.92 10.79
CA ASP A 170 -2.85 -4.30 10.21
C ASP A 170 -2.97 -4.17 8.68
N TYR A 171 -3.49 -5.20 8.03
CA TYR A 171 -3.70 -5.17 6.58
C TYR A 171 -4.79 -4.16 6.18
N ALA A 172 -5.89 -4.08 6.94
CA ALA A 172 -6.91 -3.07 6.70
C ALA A 172 -6.35 -1.65 6.90
N ALA A 173 -5.53 -1.43 7.94
CA ALA A 173 -4.83 -0.17 8.16
C ALA A 173 -3.87 0.18 7.01
N TYR A 174 -3.14 -0.81 6.48
CA TYR A 174 -2.33 -0.65 5.26
C TYR A 174 -3.18 -0.20 4.08
N LEU A 175 -4.30 -0.88 3.81
CA LEU A 175 -5.21 -0.54 2.72
C LEU A 175 -5.77 0.88 2.85
N ILE A 176 -6.14 1.32 4.06
CA ILE A 176 -6.61 2.68 4.32
C ILE A 176 -5.52 3.71 4.00
N ARG A 177 -4.30 3.50 4.48
CA ARG A 177 -3.18 4.42 4.29
C ARG A 177 -2.70 4.48 2.84
N ILE A 178 -2.74 3.35 2.13
CA ILE A 178 -2.26 3.25 0.75
C ILE A 178 -3.33 3.61 -0.29
N ALA A 179 -4.61 3.67 0.10
CA ALA A 179 -5.73 3.94 -0.80
C ALA A 179 -5.52 5.14 -1.74
N PRO A 180 -5.00 6.31 -1.30
CA PRO A 180 -4.77 7.45 -2.20
C PRO A 180 -3.75 7.19 -3.31
N ARG A 181 -2.92 6.15 -3.16
CA ARG A 181 -1.91 5.73 -4.15
C ARG A 181 -2.35 4.50 -4.94
N LEU A 182 -3.11 3.60 -4.31
CA LEU A 182 -3.59 2.35 -4.90
C LEU A 182 -4.85 2.54 -5.76
N LEU A 183 -5.87 3.24 -5.24
CA LEU A 183 -7.18 3.39 -5.91
C LEU A 183 -7.09 3.98 -7.34
N PRO A 184 -6.21 4.96 -7.65
CA PRO A 184 -6.07 5.45 -9.03
C PRO A 184 -5.76 4.37 -10.06
N PHE A 185 -5.09 3.27 -9.66
CA PHE A 185 -4.79 2.14 -10.55
C PHE A 185 -5.95 1.14 -10.67
N LEU A 186 -6.87 1.12 -9.71
CA LEU A 186 -8.05 0.26 -9.71
C LEU A 186 -9.26 0.91 -10.41
N GLN A 187 -9.24 2.24 -10.50
CA GLN A 187 -10.38 3.05 -10.90
C GLN A 187 -10.99 2.65 -12.25
N ASN A 188 -12.28 2.36 -12.22
CA ASN A 188 -13.15 1.98 -13.31
C ASN A 188 -12.60 0.76 -14.09
N ARG A 189 -11.96 -0.20 -13.40
CA ARG A 189 -11.50 -1.48 -13.98
C ARG A 189 -12.13 -2.65 -13.25
N VAL A 190 -12.43 -3.73 -13.98
CA VAL A 190 -12.87 -4.99 -13.36
C VAL A 190 -11.73 -5.61 -12.56
N LEU A 191 -12.04 -6.17 -11.38
CA LEU A 191 -11.03 -6.71 -10.47
C LEU A 191 -11.00 -8.25 -10.54
N THR A 192 -9.82 -8.81 -10.80
CA THR A 192 -9.52 -10.20 -10.44
C THR A 192 -8.81 -10.19 -9.09
N SER A 193 -9.41 -10.83 -8.09
CA SER A 193 -8.88 -10.85 -6.73
C SER A 193 -8.30 -12.22 -6.38
N ILE A 194 -7.21 -12.27 -5.59
CA ILE A 194 -6.71 -13.50 -5.00
C ILE A 194 -6.90 -13.44 -3.49
N ARG A 195 -7.63 -14.42 -2.97
CA ARG A 195 -8.03 -14.50 -1.57
C ARG A 195 -7.25 -15.56 -0.83
N TYR A 196 -6.92 -15.27 0.43
CA TYR A 196 -6.26 -16.17 1.37
C TYR A 196 -7.10 -16.28 2.65
N PRO A 197 -8.20 -17.07 2.62
CA PRO A 197 -9.13 -17.13 3.74
C PRO A 197 -8.48 -17.55 5.05
N HIS A 198 -7.38 -18.30 5.02
CA HIS A 198 -6.66 -18.76 6.20
C HIS A 198 -5.31 -18.05 6.40
N GLY A 199 -5.08 -16.93 5.71
CA GLY A 199 -3.79 -16.26 5.69
C GLY A 199 -2.74 -17.01 4.85
N VAL A 200 -1.55 -16.43 4.75
CA VAL A 200 -0.38 -16.97 4.04
C VAL A 200 0.46 -17.79 5.01
N PRO A 201 0.98 -18.98 4.63
CA PRO A 201 0.97 -19.60 3.29
C PRO A 201 -0.22 -20.56 3.04
N GLY A 202 -1.37 -20.31 3.67
CA GLY A 202 -2.58 -21.14 3.50
C GLY A 202 -3.17 -21.12 2.09
N GLU A 203 -4.28 -21.84 1.91
CA GLU A 203 -4.94 -21.98 0.62
C GLU A 203 -5.33 -20.63 0.01
N LEU A 204 -5.18 -20.53 -1.31
CA LEU A 204 -5.56 -19.37 -2.11
C LEU A 204 -6.55 -19.75 -3.19
N PHE A 205 -7.40 -18.79 -3.58
CA PHE A 205 -8.22 -18.93 -4.78
C PHE A 205 -8.41 -17.62 -5.52
N TYR A 206 -8.61 -17.73 -6.83
CA TYR A 206 -8.93 -16.62 -7.71
C TYR A 206 -10.42 -16.36 -7.68
N GLN A 207 -10.80 -15.11 -7.39
CA GLN A 207 -12.18 -14.65 -7.39
C GLN A 207 -12.36 -13.56 -8.44
N LYS A 208 -13.09 -13.93 -9.48
CA LYS A 208 -13.53 -13.03 -10.55
C LYS A 208 -14.97 -12.58 -10.33
N ASN A 209 -15.86 -13.53 -10.05
CA ASN A 209 -17.26 -13.24 -9.81
C ASN A 209 -17.46 -12.65 -8.41
N CYS A 210 -18.26 -11.59 -8.33
CA CYS A 210 -18.67 -10.96 -7.09
C CYS A 210 -19.51 -11.96 -6.27
N PRO A 211 -19.18 -12.18 -4.98
CA PRO A 211 -19.95 -13.09 -4.14
C PRO A 211 -21.36 -12.54 -3.85
N THR A 212 -22.34 -13.43 -3.67
CA THR A 212 -23.74 -13.06 -3.41
C THR A 212 -23.95 -12.31 -2.09
N TYR A 213 -23.01 -12.44 -1.14
CA TYR A 213 -23.03 -11.70 0.14
C TYR A 213 -22.35 -10.33 0.06
N ALA A 214 -21.88 -9.90 -1.12
CA ALA A 214 -21.27 -8.59 -1.26
C ALA A 214 -22.27 -7.49 -0.82
N PRO A 215 -21.85 -6.53 0.02
CA PRO A 215 -22.71 -5.44 0.43
C PRO A 215 -23.21 -4.60 -0.75
N PRO A 216 -24.39 -3.95 -0.65
CA PRO A 216 -24.96 -3.17 -1.74
C PRO A 216 -24.10 -2.01 -2.27
N PHE A 217 -23.15 -1.50 -1.48
CA PHE A 217 -22.23 -0.44 -1.90
C PHE A 217 -21.11 -0.94 -2.82
N VAL A 218 -20.85 -2.26 -2.87
CA VAL A 218 -19.82 -2.83 -3.72
C VAL A 218 -20.30 -2.79 -5.16
N ARG A 219 -19.72 -1.89 -5.96
CA ARG A 219 -20.02 -1.77 -7.38
C ARG A 219 -19.56 -3.01 -8.13
N THR A 220 -20.35 -3.42 -9.12
CA THR A 220 -20.00 -4.53 -10.01
C THR A 220 -20.15 -4.15 -11.48
N SER A 221 -19.54 -4.93 -12.37
CA SER A 221 -19.68 -4.79 -13.82
C SER A 221 -19.66 -6.16 -14.47
N GLU A 222 -20.66 -6.42 -15.31
CA GLU A 222 -20.75 -7.68 -16.03
C GLU A 222 -19.86 -7.67 -17.28
N SER A 223 -19.09 -8.73 -17.47
CA SER A 223 -18.29 -8.95 -18.67
C SER A 223 -18.17 -10.44 -18.96
N ALA A 224 -18.53 -10.85 -20.18
CA ALA A 224 -18.49 -12.25 -20.63
C ALA A 224 -19.18 -13.23 -19.64
N GLY A 225 -20.34 -12.86 -19.12
CA GLY A 225 -21.13 -13.68 -18.18
C GLY A 225 -20.56 -13.76 -16.76
N ILE A 226 -19.58 -12.93 -16.41
CA ILE A 226 -19.02 -12.84 -15.06
C ILE A 226 -19.32 -11.44 -14.52
N ASN A 227 -19.87 -11.37 -13.31
CA ASN A 227 -20.13 -10.10 -12.62
C ASN A 227 -18.93 -9.73 -11.75
N TYR A 228 -18.01 -8.91 -12.26
CA TYR A 228 -16.79 -8.55 -11.57
C TYR A 228 -17.00 -7.45 -10.53
N ILE A 229 -16.20 -7.48 -9.46
CA ILE A 229 -16.10 -6.36 -8.52
C ILE A 229 -15.38 -5.19 -9.19
N VAL A 230 -15.82 -3.96 -8.92
CA VAL A 230 -15.12 -2.72 -9.27
C VAL A 230 -14.75 -1.99 -7.98
N CYS A 231 -13.45 -1.80 -7.76
CA CYS A 231 -12.94 -1.19 -6.53
C CYS A 231 -12.55 0.28 -6.77
N ASP A 232 -13.55 1.18 -6.72
CA ASP A 232 -13.38 2.61 -6.99
C ASP A 232 -13.18 3.48 -5.73
N ASP A 233 -13.43 2.90 -4.55
CA ASP A 233 -13.50 3.64 -3.29
C ASP A 233 -12.86 2.88 -2.11
N LEU A 234 -12.67 3.62 -1.02
CA LEU A 234 -12.05 3.11 0.20
C LEU A 234 -12.91 2.03 0.89
N SER A 235 -14.24 2.17 0.92
CA SER A 235 -15.13 1.20 1.56
C SER A 235 -15.04 -0.17 0.90
N THR A 236 -15.05 -0.20 -0.43
CA THR A 236 -14.89 -1.42 -1.23
C THR A 236 -13.51 -2.03 -1.01
N LEU A 237 -12.46 -1.22 -0.99
CA LEU A 237 -11.09 -1.69 -0.74
C LEU A 237 -10.92 -2.34 0.63
N VAL A 238 -11.41 -1.69 1.70
CA VAL A 238 -11.34 -2.23 3.07
C VAL A 238 -12.23 -3.46 3.22
N TRP A 239 -13.40 -3.49 2.59
CA TRP A 239 -14.24 -4.68 2.56
C TRP A 239 -13.53 -5.87 1.91
N LEU A 240 -12.84 -5.68 0.77
CA LEU A 240 -12.00 -6.71 0.15
C LEU A 240 -10.92 -7.21 1.12
N GLY A 241 -10.26 -6.30 1.84
CA GLY A 241 -9.30 -6.66 2.89
C GLY A 241 -9.91 -7.50 4.01
N ASN A 242 -11.12 -7.15 4.46
CA ASN A 242 -11.85 -7.90 5.48
C ASN A 242 -12.21 -9.33 5.01
N GLN A 243 -12.40 -9.50 3.70
CA GLN A 243 -12.59 -10.79 3.02
C GLN A 243 -11.28 -11.56 2.76
N ALA A 244 -10.14 -11.08 3.27
CA ALA A 244 -8.80 -11.61 3.05
C ALA A 244 -8.38 -11.65 1.57
N VAL A 245 -8.82 -10.66 0.78
CA VAL A 245 -8.27 -10.41 -0.57
C VAL A 245 -6.90 -9.76 -0.41
N ILE A 246 -5.85 -10.49 -0.77
CA ILE A 246 -4.46 -10.03 -0.66
C ILE A 246 -3.96 -9.44 -1.97
N GLU A 247 -4.28 -10.06 -3.11
CA GLU A 247 -3.80 -9.60 -4.41
C GLU A 247 -4.93 -9.00 -5.25
N LEU A 248 -4.67 -7.81 -5.80
CA LEU A 248 -5.58 -7.03 -6.61
C LEU A 248 -5.01 -6.95 -8.04
N HIS A 249 -5.63 -7.68 -8.97
CA HIS A 249 -5.19 -7.73 -10.37
C HIS A 249 -6.19 -7.01 -11.26
N VAL A 250 -5.70 -6.12 -12.11
CA VAL A 250 -6.51 -5.28 -13.00
C VAL A 250 -6.16 -5.52 -14.46
N PRO A 251 -7.14 -5.39 -15.38
CA PRO A 251 -6.86 -5.35 -16.80
C PRO A 251 -6.18 -4.03 -17.21
N PHE A 252 -5.74 -3.96 -18.46
CA PHE A 252 -5.04 -2.77 -18.99
C PHE A 252 -5.98 -1.67 -19.51
N GLN A 253 -7.28 -1.93 -19.60
CA GLN A 253 -8.32 -0.98 -20.02
C GLN A 253 -9.32 -0.70 -18.89
N ARG A 254 -10.08 0.38 -19.03
CA ARG A 254 -11.28 0.63 -18.22
C ARG A 254 -12.50 -0.12 -18.74
N ILE A 255 -13.51 -0.22 -17.89
CA ILE A 255 -14.84 -0.70 -18.26
C ILE A 255 -15.41 0.18 -19.38
N GLY A 256 -15.87 -0.46 -20.45
CA GLY A 256 -16.43 0.22 -21.63
C GLY A 256 -15.40 0.65 -22.68
N GLU A 257 -14.10 0.54 -22.40
CA GLU A 257 -13.04 0.90 -23.34
C GLU A 257 -12.46 -0.33 -24.03
N ALA A 258 -12.13 -0.20 -25.32
CA ALA A 258 -11.47 -1.26 -26.10
C ALA A 258 -9.94 -1.18 -26.06
N ASN A 259 -9.40 0.02 -25.81
CA ASN A 259 -7.97 0.32 -25.86
C ASN A 259 -7.33 0.27 -24.46
N PRO A 260 -6.06 -0.11 -24.36
CA PRO A 260 -5.34 -0.04 -23.10
C PRO A 260 -5.08 1.42 -22.67
N LEU A 261 -4.91 1.62 -21.37
CA LEU A 261 -4.49 2.89 -20.76
C LEU A 261 -2.97 3.04 -20.67
N GLU A 262 -2.26 1.92 -20.77
CA GLU A 262 -0.83 1.80 -20.49
C GLU A 262 -0.24 0.60 -21.23
N ILE A 263 1.05 0.66 -21.57
CA ILE A 263 1.83 -0.52 -21.94
C ILE A 263 2.51 -1.04 -20.68
N VAL A 264 2.48 -2.36 -20.45
CA VAL A 264 3.23 -2.98 -19.35
C VAL A 264 4.17 -4.03 -19.90
N LEU A 265 5.46 -3.88 -19.58
CA LEU A 265 6.49 -4.87 -19.85
C LEU A 265 6.72 -5.68 -18.57
N ASP A 266 6.32 -6.95 -18.57
CA ASP A 266 6.47 -7.86 -17.43
C ASP A 266 7.75 -8.69 -17.58
N LEU A 267 8.71 -8.45 -16.68
CA LEU A 267 10.04 -9.05 -16.68
C LEU A 267 10.07 -10.16 -15.64
N ASP A 268 9.79 -11.39 -16.09
CA ASP A 268 9.61 -12.54 -15.21
C ASP A 268 10.81 -13.51 -15.26
N PRO A 269 11.72 -13.48 -14.28
CA PRO A 269 12.85 -14.39 -14.23
C PRO A 269 12.41 -15.83 -13.89
N PRO A 270 13.24 -16.84 -14.16
CA PRO A 270 12.91 -18.24 -13.89
C PRO A 270 12.54 -18.52 -12.41
N SER A 271 13.27 -17.89 -11.48
CA SER A 271 13.00 -17.88 -10.05
C SER A 271 13.49 -16.57 -9.42
N ARG A 272 13.27 -16.40 -8.11
CA ARG A 272 13.81 -15.26 -7.35
C ARG A 272 15.34 -15.22 -7.34
N LYS A 273 16.03 -16.37 -7.43
CA LYS A 273 17.49 -16.42 -7.46
C LYS A 273 18.07 -15.71 -8.68
N GLU A 274 17.31 -15.67 -9.77
CA GLU A 274 17.70 -15.00 -11.01
C GLU A 274 17.08 -13.60 -11.15
N PHE A 275 16.68 -12.95 -10.05
CA PHE A 275 16.11 -11.60 -10.08
C PHE A 275 17.00 -10.56 -10.78
N ALA A 276 18.33 -10.72 -10.69
CA ALA A 276 19.30 -9.89 -11.40
C ALA A 276 19.08 -9.84 -12.93
N LEU A 277 18.50 -10.89 -13.53
CA LEU A 277 18.11 -10.86 -14.95
C LEU A 277 17.01 -9.84 -15.21
N ALA A 278 16.04 -9.69 -14.31
CA ALA A 278 14.96 -8.73 -14.43
C ALA A 278 15.48 -7.29 -14.25
N VAL A 279 16.39 -7.07 -13.30
CA VAL A 279 17.11 -5.79 -13.13
C VAL A 279 17.85 -5.43 -14.41
N ARG A 280 18.63 -6.38 -14.96
CA ARG A 280 19.39 -6.17 -16.20
C ARG A 280 18.47 -5.82 -17.37
N ALA A 281 17.36 -6.55 -17.54
CA ALA A 281 16.38 -6.26 -18.58
C ALA A 281 15.78 -4.86 -18.40
N ALA A 282 15.43 -4.47 -17.17
CA ALA A 282 14.82 -3.18 -16.89
C ALA A 282 15.78 -2.01 -17.20
N ILE A 283 17.06 -2.13 -16.85
CA ILE A 283 18.10 -1.13 -17.18
C ILE A 283 18.23 -0.96 -18.70
N GLU A 284 18.25 -2.06 -19.44
CA GLU A 284 18.37 -2.01 -20.91
C GLU A 284 17.10 -1.46 -21.57
N ILE A 285 15.92 -1.78 -21.02
CA ILE A 285 14.65 -1.17 -21.47
C ILE A 285 14.65 0.33 -21.20
N ARG A 286 15.10 0.79 -20.03
CA ARG A 286 15.23 2.22 -19.72
C ARG A 286 16.02 2.96 -20.80
N GLN A 287 17.16 2.41 -21.23
CA GLN A 287 17.96 3.00 -22.31
C GLN A 287 17.22 3.08 -23.65
N VAL A 288 16.31 2.15 -23.94
CA VAL A 288 15.46 2.21 -25.13
C VAL A 288 14.42 3.31 -24.97
N LEU A 289 13.75 3.37 -23.82
CA LEU A 289 12.74 4.39 -23.52
C LEU A 289 13.34 5.81 -23.58
N ASP A 290 14.50 6.03 -22.97
CA ASP A 290 15.20 7.31 -22.94
C ASP A 290 15.55 7.79 -24.37
N ARG A 291 15.98 6.89 -25.26
CA ARG A 291 16.29 7.24 -26.68
C ARG A 291 15.07 7.70 -27.47
N PHE A 292 13.90 7.18 -27.14
CA PHE A 292 12.64 7.59 -27.77
C PHE A 292 11.94 8.74 -27.04
N GLY A 293 12.51 9.24 -25.93
CA GLY A 293 11.87 10.24 -25.09
C GLY A 293 10.59 9.73 -24.43
N ILE A 294 10.51 8.43 -24.13
CA ILE A 294 9.37 7.78 -23.49
C ILE A 294 9.64 7.68 -22.00
N THR A 295 8.69 8.11 -21.18
CA THR A 295 8.73 7.93 -19.72
C THR A 295 8.08 6.61 -19.34
N GLY A 296 8.87 5.69 -18.77
CA GLY A 296 8.38 4.48 -18.09
C GLY A 296 8.49 4.59 -16.58
N TYR A 297 7.71 3.79 -15.85
CA TYR A 297 7.68 3.73 -14.39
C TYR A 297 7.91 2.28 -13.93
N PRO A 298 9.08 1.96 -13.35
CA PRO A 298 9.37 0.62 -12.88
C PRO A 298 8.68 0.33 -11.54
N LYS A 299 8.38 -0.95 -11.30
CA LYS A 299 7.98 -1.47 -9.99
C LYS A 299 8.46 -2.90 -9.81
N VAL A 300 8.79 -3.29 -8.59
CA VAL A 300 8.86 -4.71 -8.28
C VAL A 300 7.44 -5.30 -8.35
N SER A 301 7.29 -6.53 -8.82
CA SER A 301 5.98 -7.19 -8.84
C SER A 301 5.54 -7.68 -7.44
N GLY A 302 6.43 -7.58 -6.45
CA GLY A 302 6.33 -8.22 -5.14
C GLY A 302 6.46 -9.75 -5.18
N GLY A 303 6.38 -10.35 -6.38
CA GLY A 303 6.58 -11.77 -6.62
C GLY A 303 8.06 -12.06 -6.85
N LYS A 304 8.45 -12.20 -8.11
CA LYS A 304 9.83 -12.54 -8.50
C LYS A 304 10.42 -11.64 -9.59
N GLY A 305 9.67 -10.65 -10.08
CA GLY A 305 10.03 -9.91 -11.30
C GLY A 305 9.87 -8.40 -11.16
N ILE A 306 10.12 -7.71 -12.26
CA ILE A 306 9.95 -6.25 -12.40
C ILE A 306 8.91 -5.99 -13.48
N GLN A 307 8.10 -4.97 -13.28
CA GLN A 307 7.13 -4.49 -14.26
C GLN A 307 7.45 -3.04 -14.60
N ILE A 308 7.45 -2.70 -15.88
CA ILE A 308 7.64 -1.33 -16.36
C ILE A 308 6.34 -0.86 -16.97
N HIS A 309 5.71 0.14 -16.35
CA HIS A 309 4.46 0.73 -16.80
C HIS A 309 4.75 1.97 -17.62
N ILE A 310 4.14 2.07 -18.81
CA ILE A 310 4.31 3.19 -19.72
C ILE A 310 2.90 3.75 -20.00
N PRO A 311 2.51 4.85 -19.33
CA PRO A 311 1.17 5.41 -19.48
C PRO A 311 1.00 5.99 -20.88
N LEU A 312 -0.17 5.77 -21.48
CA LEU A 312 -0.51 6.28 -22.82
C LEU A 312 -1.20 7.64 -22.79
N GLY A 313 -1.65 8.08 -21.60
CA GLY A 313 -2.36 9.34 -21.41
C GLY A 313 -3.85 9.28 -21.78
N PRO A 314 -4.61 10.34 -21.44
CA PRO A 314 -6.07 10.37 -21.61
C PRO A 314 -6.54 10.46 -23.07
N GLU A 315 -5.69 10.97 -23.97
CA GLU A 315 -5.99 11.12 -25.40
C GLU A 315 -5.55 9.89 -26.22
N ASN A 316 -5.30 8.75 -25.56
CA ASN A 316 -4.78 7.56 -26.22
C ASN A 316 -5.76 7.00 -27.27
N THR A 317 -5.27 6.80 -28.48
CA THR A 317 -5.96 6.08 -29.57
C THR A 317 -5.33 4.73 -29.91
N LEU A 318 -4.22 4.36 -29.26
CA LEU A 318 -3.49 3.13 -29.57
C LEU A 318 -4.26 1.91 -29.10
N THR A 319 -4.42 0.96 -30.01
CA THR A 319 -5.01 -0.36 -29.77
C THR A 319 -3.99 -1.33 -29.17
N TYR A 320 -4.43 -2.49 -28.70
CA TYR A 320 -3.53 -3.56 -28.28
C TYR A 320 -2.59 -4.05 -29.40
N ASP A 321 -3.04 -4.05 -30.66
CA ASP A 321 -2.18 -4.43 -31.78
C ASP A 321 -1.11 -3.37 -32.03
N ASP A 322 -1.42 -2.09 -31.83
CA ASP A 322 -0.45 -1.00 -31.90
C ASP A 322 0.61 -1.14 -30.80
N THR A 323 0.18 -1.32 -29.54
CA THR A 323 1.11 -1.47 -28.42
C THR A 323 1.96 -2.72 -28.56
N ARG A 324 1.42 -3.80 -29.16
CA ARG A 324 2.16 -5.04 -29.42
C ARG A 324 3.32 -4.85 -30.38
N VAL A 325 3.25 -3.91 -31.32
CA VAL A 325 4.41 -3.57 -32.19
C VAL A 325 5.57 -3.08 -31.33
N PHE A 326 5.30 -2.17 -30.40
CA PHE A 326 6.34 -1.64 -29.52
C PHE A 326 6.88 -2.68 -28.53
N THR A 327 6.01 -3.46 -27.87
CA THR A 327 6.47 -4.49 -26.93
C THR A 327 7.28 -5.59 -27.62
N SER A 328 6.91 -5.97 -28.86
CA SER A 328 7.67 -6.94 -29.66
C SER A 328 9.04 -6.39 -30.04
N PHE A 329 9.12 -5.13 -30.50
CA PHE A 329 10.38 -4.47 -30.78
C PHE A 329 11.34 -4.47 -29.57
N VAL A 330 10.84 -4.12 -28.39
CA VAL A 330 11.65 -4.12 -27.16
C VAL A 330 12.12 -5.53 -26.81
N ALA A 331 11.25 -6.55 -26.94
CA ALA A 331 11.60 -7.94 -26.68
C ALA A 331 12.67 -8.46 -27.67
N GLU A 332 12.51 -8.19 -28.97
CA GLU A 332 13.46 -8.55 -30.01
C GLU A 332 14.81 -7.88 -29.80
N TYR A 333 14.83 -6.58 -29.46
CA TYR A 333 16.04 -5.86 -29.11
C TYR A 333 16.82 -6.54 -27.98
N LEU A 334 16.14 -6.91 -26.89
CA LEU A 334 16.77 -7.58 -25.76
C LEU A 334 17.35 -8.94 -26.16
N VAL A 335 16.60 -9.75 -26.91
CA VAL A 335 17.04 -11.08 -27.34
C VAL A 335 18.21 -10.99 -28.32
N GLN A 336 18.22 -10.04 -29.25
CA GLN A 336 19.31 -9.85 -30.20
C GLN A 336 20.58 -9.35 -29.52
N LYS A 337 20.45 -8.39 -28.59
CA LYS A 337 21.61 -7.80 -27.90
C LYS A 337 22.18 -8.71 -26.83
N PHE A 338 21.34 -9.49 -26.14
CA PHE A 338 21.76 -10.38 -25.04
C PHE A 338 21.12 -11.79 -25.16
N PRO A 339 21.44 -12.55 -26.22
CA PRO A 339 20.80 -13.84 -26.52
C PRO A 339 21.05 -14.92 -25.46
N ALA A 340 22.12 -14.79 -24.68
CA ALA A 340 22.46 -15.67 -23.56
C ALA A 340 21.64 -15.39 -22.29
N LEU A 341 21.00 -14.22 -22.17
CA LEU A 341 20.28 -13.78 -20.98
C LEU A 341 18.76 -13.75 -21.16
N PHE A 342 18.29 -13.43 -22.37
CA PHE A 342 16.87 -13.20 -22.66
C PHE A 342 16.32 -14.14 -23.72
N THR A 343 15.02 -14.42 -23.63
CA THR A 343 14.30 -15.24 -24.61
C THR A 343 12.83 -14.84 -24.71
N ILE A 344 12.24 -15.04 -25.89
CA ILE A 344 10.78 -14.98 -26.14
C ILE A 344 10.17 -16.39 -26.26
N GLU A 345 10.94 -17.44 -25.98
CA GLU A 345 10.46 -18.82 -26.01
C GLU A 345 9.46 -19.09 -24.87
N ARG A 346 8.24 -19.49 -25.25
CA ARG A 346 7.13 -19.70 -24.32
C ARG A 346 7.34 -20.93 -23.45
N LEU A 347 7.94 -22.01 -23.97
CA LEU A 347 8.11 -23.25 -23.22
C LEU A 347 9.25 -23.13 -22.20
N LYS A 348 8.92 -23.15 -20.89
CA LYS A 348 9.90 -23.04 -19.78
C LYS A 348 11.11 -23.96 -19.95
N LYS A 349 10.88 -25.21 -20.39
CA LYS A 349 11.94 -26.22 -20.63
C LYS A 349 12.95 -25.84 -21.74
N LYS A 350 12.57 -24.97 -22.68
CA LYS A 350 13.42 -24.49 -23.78
C LYS A 350 14.07 -23.14 -23.50
N ARG A 351 13.75 -22.50 -22.36
CA ARG A 351 14.33 -21.19 -21.99
C ARG A 351 15.78 -21.30 -21.55
N GLY A 352 16.18 -22.44 -20.98
CA GLY A 352 17.58 -22.69 -20.60
C GLY A 352 18.12 -21.69 -19.58
N GLY A 353 17.32 -21.34 -18.56
CA GLY A 353 17.72 -20.40 -17.50
C GLY A 353 17.64 -18.91 -17.88
N ARG A 354 17.31 -18.59 -19.13
CA ARG A 354 17.10 -17.21 -19.59
C ARG A 354 15.80 -16.61 -19.05
N LEU A 355 15.80 -15.28 -18.87
CA LEU A 355 14.59 -14.54 -18.54
C LEU A 355 13.67 -14.47 -19.76
N TYR A 356 12.39 -14.73 -19.51
CA TYR A 356 11.36 -14.67 -20.53
C TYR A 356 10.82 -13.24 -20.61
N VAL A 357 10.97 -12.60 -21.76
CA VAL A 357 10.41 -11.27 -22.01
C VAL A 357 9.00 -11.48 -22.55
N ASP A 358 7.99 -11.42 -21.66
CA ASP A 358 6.62 -11.73 -22.04
C ASP A 358 5.90 -10.55 -22.66
N TYR A 359 6.10 -10.37 -23.97
CA TYR A 359 5.39 -9.35 -24.75
C TYR A 359 3.90 -9.66 -24.97
N ILE A 360 3.41 -10.83 -24.52
CA ILE A 360 2.03 -11.30 -24.74
C ILE A 360 1.14 -11.10 -23.49
N GLN A 361 1.71 -10.88 -22.30
CA GLN A 361 0.89 -10.54 -21.12
C GLN A 361 0.09 -9.26 -21.32
N HIS A 362 0.59 -8.34 -22.14
CA HIS A 362 -0.13 -7.12 -22.49
C HIS A 362 -1.15 -7.37 -23.61
N ALA A 363 -2.31 -7.91 -23.24
CA ALA A 363 -3.38 -8.28 -24.17
C ALA A 363 -4.78 -8.11 -23.55
N PRO A 364 -5.85 -8.05 -24.37
CA PRO A 364 -7.22 -8.04 -23.87
C PRO A 364 -7.53 -9.23 -22.95
N GLY A 365 -8.21 -8.98 -21.84
CA GLY A 365 -8.64 -10.01 -20.88
C GLY A 365 -7.54 -10.56 -19.96
N LYS A 366 -6.28 -10.12 -20.15
CA LYS A 366 -5.19 -10.36 -19.19
C LYS A 366 -5.24 -9.34 -18.07
N THR A 367 -4.70 -9.72 -16.92
CA THR A 367 -4.62 -8.84 -15.74
C THR A 367 -3.21 -8.82 -15.20
N ILE A 368 -2.86 -7.71 -14.55
CA ILE A 368 -1.59 -7.51 -13.89
C ILE A 368 -1.82 -7.04 -12.45
N ILE A 369 -0.89 -7.37 -11.55
CA ILE A 369 -0.94 -6.92 -10.16
C ILE A 369 -0.87 -5.39 -10.09
N ALA A 370 -1.86 -4.77 -9.47
CA ALA A 370 -1.93 -3.32 -9.33
C ALA A 370 -0.73 -2.80 -8.51
N PRO A 371 -0.15 -1.64 -8.87
CA PRO A 371 0.82 -0.96 -8.01
C PRO A 371 0.30 -0.80 -6.59
N TYR A 372 1.14 -1.08 -5.60
CA TYR A 372 0.81 -1.10 -4.16
C TYR A 372 -0.12 -2.22 -3.68
N SER A 373 -0.55 -3.16 -4.53
CA SER A 373 -1.18 -4.38 -4.04
C SER A 373 -0.17 -5.23 -3.25
N ALA A 374 -0.62 -5.81 -2.14
CA ALA A 374 0.14 -6.82 -1.43
C ALA A 374 0.22 -8.13 -2.24
N ARG A 375 1.14 -9.02 -1.83
CA ARG A 375 1.35 -10.35 -2.41
C ARG A 375 1.25 -11.42 -1.33
N GLY A 376 0.79 -12.60 -1.71
CA GLY A 376 0.73 -13.76 -0.82
C GLY A 376 2.08 -14.42 -0.53
N THR A 377 3.12 -13.61 -0.31
CA THR A 377 4.47 -14.08 0.08
C THR A 377 4.58 -14.08 1.59
N GLU A 378 5.39 -14.95 2.18
CA GLU A 378 5.52 -15.04 3.65
C GLU A 378 5.97 -13.72 4.30
N ALA A 379 6.77 -12.93 3.58
CA ALA A 379 7.26 -11.62 4.03
C ALA A 379 6.26 -10.46 3.79
N ALA A 380 5.05 -10.74 3.31
CA ALA A 380 4.05 -9.73 2.97
C ALA A 380 4.58 -8.63 2.03
N THR A 381 5.24 -9.07 0.95
CA THR A 381 5.78 -8.15 -0.06
C THR A 381 4.67 -7.43 -0.83
N VAL A 382 5.02 -6.28 -1.40
CA VAL A 382 4.14 -5.38 -2.13
C VAL A 382 4.64 -5.22 -3.56
N ALA A 383 3.71 -5.06 -4.50
CA ALA A 383 4.02 -4.63 -5.85
C ALA A 383 4.41 -3.14 -5.88
N ALA A 384 5.59 -2.82 -5.34
CA ALA A 384 6.01 -1.46 -5.01
C ALA A 384 6.64 -0.72 -6.20
N PRO A 385 6.12 0.47 -6.58
CA PRO A 385 6.77 1.39 -7.51
C PRO A 385 8.16 1.82 -7.05
N LEU A 386 9.03 2.05 -8.03
CA LEU A 386 10.42 2.44 -7.84
C LEU A 386 10.72 3.71 -8.61
N GLU A 387 11.65 4.51 -8.10
CA GLU A 387 12.40 5.46 -8.90
C GLU A 387 13.44 4.70 -9.73
N TRP A 388 13.83 5.23 -10.89
CA TRP A 388 14.71 4.49 -11.81
C TRP A 388 16.14 4.29 -11.29
N ASP A 389 16.61 5.12 -10.37
CA ASP A 389 17.91 4.97 -9.69
C ASP A 389 17.93 3.79 -8.70
N GLU A 390 16.76 3.38 -8.19
CA GLU A 390 16.59 2.18 -7.36
C GLU A 390 16.71 0.88 -8.18
N VAL A 391 16.60 0.94 -9.52
CA VAL A 391 16.73 -0.24 -10.40
C VAL A 391 18.21 -0.51 -10.69
N ASN A 392 18.89 -1.14 -9.73
CA ASN A 392 20.31 -1.48 -9.79
C ASN A 392 20.59 -2.87 -9.16
N ASP A 393 21.85 -3.30 -9.18
CA ASP A 393 22.27 -4.64 -8.73
C ASP A 393 22.00 -4.93 -7.24
N GLY A 394 21.75 -3.90 -6.42
CA GLY A 394 21.38 -4.02 -5.01
C GLY A 394 19.88 -4.17 -4.75
N LEU A 395 19.04 -4.09 -5.78
CA LEU A 395 17.58 -4.20 -5.66
C LEU A 395 17.16 -5.62 -5.28
N ALA A 396 16.39 -5.77 -4.21
CA ALA A 396 15.79 -7.05 -3.81
C ALA A 396 14.28 -6.90 -3.53
N PRO A 397 13.41 -7.74 -4.11
CA PRO A 397 11.95 -7.65 -3.89
C PRO A 397 11.53 -7.75 -2.42
N GLU A 398 12.31 -8.46 -1.60
CA GLU A 398 12.07 -8.66 -0.17
C GLU A 398 12.19 -7.36 0.65
N GLN A 399 12.86 -6.34 0.10
CA GLN A 399 12.97 -5.01 0.73
C GLN A 399 11.64 -4.25 0.75
N PHE A 400 10.65 -4.70 -0.02
CA PHE A 400 9.38 -4.00 -0.23
C PHE A 400 8.22 -4.78 0.41
N THR A 401 8.20 -4.83 1.73
CA THR A 401 7.11 -5.36 2.57
C THR A 401 6.06 -4.29 2.88
N ILE A 402 4.88 -4.69 3.36
CA ILE A 402 3.82 -3.77 3.82
C ILE A 402 4.39 -2.65 4.75
N PRO A 403 5.10 -2.95 5.85
CA PRO A 403 5.66 -1.90 6.71
C PRO A 403 6.66 -0.99 6.00
N SER A 404 7.61 -1.56 5.26
CA SER A 404 8.67 -0.80 4.59
C SER A 404 8.14 0.15 3.51
N VAL A 405 7.06 -0.23 2.81
CA VAL A 405 6.44 0.63 1.79
C VAL A 405 5.74 1.83 2.44
N LEU A 406 5.07 1.62 3.58
CA LEU A 406 4.46 2.72 4.34
C LEU A 406 5.53 3.69 4.85
N GLU A 407 6.61 3.17 5.43
CA GLU A 407 7.76 3.97 5.90
C GLU A 407 8.41 4.74 4.75
N ARG A 408 8.65 4.06 3.62
CA ARG A 408 9.21 4.69 2.41
C ARG A 408 8.35 5.86 1.93
N LEU A 409 7.03 5.70 1.87
CA LEU A 409 6.12 6.74 1.40
C LEU A 409 5.95 7.88 2.41
N HIS A 410 6.33 7.66 3.68
CA HIS A 410 6.45 8.72 4.68
C HIS A 410 7.71 9.54 4.45
N ALA A 411 8.84 8.88 4.23
CA ALA A 411 10.14 9.54 4.08
C ALA A 411 10.38 10.16 2.68
N ARG A 412 9.66 9.68 1.64
CA ARG A 412 9.92 10.06 0.24
C ARG A 412 8.64 10.21 -0.56
N PRO A 413 8.64 11.07 -1.61
CA PRO A 413 7.53 11.13 -2.56
C PRO A 413 7.26 9.77 -3.22
N CYS A 414 6.00 9.59 -3.62
CA CYS A 414 5.58 8.45 -4.45
C CYS A 414 6.35 8.46 -5.79
N PRO A 415 6.99 7.33 -6.20
CA PRO A 415 7.69 7.24 -7.49
C PRO A 415 6.76 7.41 -8.70
N MET A 416 5.51 6.97 -8.55
CA MET A 416 4.46 7.10 -9.56
C MET A 416 3.57 8.34 -9.36
N ARG A 417 4.03 9.38 -8.65
CA ARG A 417 3.22 10.60 -8.39
C ARG A 417 2.71 11.30 -9.64
N ASN A 418 3.47 11.22 -10.75
CA ASN A 418 3.11 11.84 -12.03
C ASN A 418 2.45 10.84 -13.00
N TYR A 419 2.21 9.59 -12.58
CA TYR A 419 1.73 8.53 -13.47
C TYR A 419 0.43 8.89 -14.19
N GLY A 420 -0.56 9.39 -13.46
CA GLY A 420 -1.89 9.71 -14.00
C GLY A 420 -1.92 10.93 -14.92
N VAL A 421 -0.88 11.77 -14.92
CA VAL A 421 -0.77 12.97 -15.77
C VAL A 421 0.29 12.83 -16.87
N GLN A 422 1.10 11.77 -16.82
CA GLN A 422 2.10 11.50 -17.84
C GLN A 422 1.42 11.04 -19.14
N SER A 423 1.76 11.69 -20.24
CA SER A 423 1.41 11.26 -21.59
C SER A 423 2.68 10.98 -22.37
N ASN A 424 2.71 9.84 -23.07
CA ASN A 424 3.81 9.45 -23.95
C ASN A 424 3.39 9.61 -25.42
N SER A 425 3.03 10.83 -25.83
CA SER A 425 2.49 11.11 -27.18
C SER A 425 3.42 10.69 -28.32
N VAL A 426 4.73 10.64 -28.07
CA VAL A 426 5.73 10.15 -29.03
C VAL A 426 5.56 8.67 -29.41
N LEU A 427 4.90 7.85 -28.57
CA LEU A 427 4.68 6.42 -28.85
C LEU A 427 3.94 6.18 -30.16
N GLY A 428 2.96 7.02 -30.49
CA GLY A 428 2.21 6.89 -31.75
C GLY A 428 3.12 7.04 -32.97
N ILE A 429 4.07 7.98 -32.92
CA ILE A 429 5.05 8.22 -33.98
C ILE A 429 6.03 7.04 -34.06
N VAL A 430 6.53 6.56 -32.92
CA VAL A 430 7.47 5.42 -32.86
C VAL A 430 6.83 4.16 -33.42
N ILE A 431 5.60 3.82 -33.00
CA ILE A 431 4.85 2.68 -33.53
C ILE A 431 4.59 2.86 -35.04
N ALA A 432 4.23 4.09 -35.44
CA ALA A 432 4.22 4.61 -36.80
C ALA A 432 5.39 4.09 -37.66
N GLN A 433 6.58 4.47 -37.21
CA GLN A 433 7.85 4.20 -37.88
C GLN A 433 8.23 2.73 -37.85
N LEU A 434 8.00 2.03 -36.72
CA LEU A 434 8.26 0.61 -36.60
C LEU A 434 7.45 -0.19 -37.64
N LYS A 435 6.16 0.11 -37.78
CA LYS A 435 5.30 -0.53 -38.80
C LYS A 435 5.80 -0.30 -40.23
N ALA A 436 6.22 0.93 -40.54
CA ALA A 436 6.76 1.26 -41.86
C ALA A 436 8.10 0.57 -42.14
N GLY A 437 8.96 0.43 -41.13
CA GLY A 437 10.24 -0.27 -41.20
C GLY A 437 10.09 -1.77 -41.47
N THR A 438 9.08 -2.42 -40.88
CA THR A 438 8.75 -3.83 -41.13
C THR A 438 8.25 -4.10 -42.55
N THR A 439 7.82 -3.07 -43.29
CA THR A 439 7.34 -3.21 -44.67
C THR A 439 8.50 -3.17 -45.71
N ARG A 440 9.76 -2.97 -45.25
CA ARG A 440 10.96 -2.85 -46.12
C ARG A 440 12.00 -3.96 -45.91
N LEU A 441 11.65 -5.04 -45.23
CA LEU A 441 12.37 -6.32 -45.18
C LEU A 441 11.50 -7.39 -45.84
#